data_AF-A0A069RQF2-F1
#
_entry.id   AF-A0A069RQF2-F1
#
_cell.length_a   1.000
_cell.length_b   1.000
_cell.length_c   1.000
_cell.angle_alpha   90.00
_cell.angle_beta   90.00
_cell.angle_gamma   90.00
#
_symmetry.space_group_name_H-M   'P 1'
#
loop_
_entity.id
_entity.type
_entity.pdbx_description
1 polymer ?
#
loop_
_entity_poly.entity_id
_entity_poly.type
_entity_poly.pdbx_seq_one_letter_code
_entity_poly.pdbx_strand_id
1 'polypeptide(L)' 'MLYQVISDFYEKKSLIITTNLEFSKWNGIFYDEKLTNAIIDRMVHHSHLLVFNGPSFRIEHSLMKTN' A
#
# COMPACT_ATOMS: atom_id res chain seq x y z
N MET A 1 -11.06 1.56 -11.66
CA MET A 1 -9.77 2.17 -11.22
C MET A 1 -9.59 1.94 -9.73
N LEU A 2 -8.35 1.81 -9.23
CA LEU A 2 -8.06 1.56 -7.79
C LEU A 2 -8.76 2.58 -6.87
N TYR A 3 -8.84 3.84 -7.31
CA TYR A 3 -9.58 4.90 -6.62
C TYR A 3 -11.05 4.55 -6.34
N GLN A 4 -11.76 3.94 -7.30
CA GLN A 4 -13.18 3.60 -7.14
C GLN A 4 -13.36 2.55 -6.05
N VAL A 5 -12.47 1.54 -6.02
CA VAL A 5 -12.49 0.51 -4.98
C VAL A 5 -12.25 1.12 -3.60
N ILE A 6 -11.27 2.02 -3.46
CA ILE A 6 -11.01 2.69 -2.17
C ILE A 6 -12.21 3.53 -1.74
N SER A 7 -12.81 4.28 -2.67
CA SER A 7 -13.99 5.12 -2.42
C SER A 7 -15.23 4.31 -2.02
N ASP A 8 -15.45 3.15 -2.65
CA ASP A 8 -16.58 2.27 -2.35
C ASP A 8 -16.45 1.57 -0.99
N PHE A 9 -15.22 1.43 -0.48
CA PHE A 9 -14.93 0.78 0.79
C PHE A 9 -14.83 1.77 1.94
N TYR A 10 -14.50 3.04 1.67
CA TYR A 10 -14.40 4.10 2.66
C TYR A 10 -15.65 4.15 3.55
N GLU A 11 -15.45 4.00 4.86
CA GLU A 11 -16.49 3.97 5.92
C GLU A 11 -17.57 2.88 5.77
N LYS A 12 -17.42 1.94 4.82
CA LYS A 12 -18.41 0.88 4.57
C LYS A 12 -17.88 -0.52 4.83
N LYS A 13 -16.59 -0.76 4.55
CA LYS A 13 -15.96 -2.09 4.65
C LYS A 13 -14.49 -1.96 5.04
N SER A 14 -13.95 -2.99 5.71
CA SER A 14 -12.51 -3.08 5.96
C SER A 14 -11.75 -3.36 4.66
N LEU A 15 -10.61 -2.68 4.48
CA LEU A 15 -9.74 -2.80 3.31
C LEU A 15 -8.30 -3.05 3.77
N ILE A 16 -7.67 -4.12 3.27
CA ILE A 16 -6.24 -4.40 3.48
C ILE A 16 -5.53 -4.15 2.16
N ILE A 17 -4.51 -3.28 2.19
CA ILE A 17 -3.65 -2.98 1.04
C ILE A 17 -2.21 -3.31 1.42
N THR A 18 -1.55 -4.11 0.57
CA THR A 18 -0.12 -4.37 0.66
C THR A 18 0.57 -3.67 -0.49
N THR A 19 1.57 -2.84 -0.19
CA THR A 19 2.37 -2.16 -1.21
C THR A 19 3.85 -2.22 -0.83
N ASN A 20 4.71 -2.36 -1.84
CA ASN A 20 6.15 -2.17 -1.70
C ASN A 20 6.58 -0.72 -2.02
N LEU A 21 5.61 0.17 -2.31
CA LEU A 21 5.84 1.57 -2.60
C LEU A 21 5.46 2.43 -1.40
N GLU A 22 6.40 3.29 -1.01
CA GLU A 22 6.13 4.39 -0.07
C GLU A 22 5.02 5.31 -0.60
N PHE A 23 4.25 5.90 0.31
CA PHE A 23 3.14 6.81 -0.05
C PHE A 23 3.59 8.00 -0.92
N SER A 24 4.83 8.49 -0.75
CA SER A 24 5.43 9.53 -1.60
C SER A 24 5.45 9.16 -3.09
N LYS A 25 5.51 7.87 -3.42
CA LYS A 25 5.57 7.35 -4.79
C LYS A 25 4.20 7.08 -5.40
N TRP A 26 3.12 7.20 -4.62
CA TRP A 26 1.75 6.92 -5.10
C TRP A 26 1.24 7.95 -6.10
N ASN A 27 1.86 9.14 -6.16
CA ASN A 27 1.51 10.15 -7.18
C ASN A 27 1.67 9.58 -8.61
N GLY A 28 2.65 8.70 -8.82
CA GLY A 28 2.84 8.00 -10.10
C GLY A 28 1.77 6.96 -10.44
N ILE A 29 0.93 6.55 -9.46
CA ILE A 29 -0.14 5.55 -9.64
C ILE A 29 -1.46 6.23 -10.00
N PHE A 30 -1.76 7.36 -9.35
CA PHE A 30 -3.04 8.05 -9.50
C PHE A 30 -2.98 9.25 -10.44
N TYR A 31 -1.82 9.55 -11.03
CA TYR A 31 -1.54 10.57 -12.07
C TYR A 31 -1.85 12.03 -11.69
N ASP A 32 -2.67 12.26 -10.66
CA ASP A 32 -3.02 13.57 -10.10
C ASP A 32 -2.64 13.60 -8.61
N GLU A 33 -1.79 14.56 -8.26
CA GLU A 33 -1.26 14.74 -6.90
C GLU A 33 -2.35 15.11 -5.89
N LYS A 34 -3.31 15.95 -6.28
CA LYS A 34 -4.43 16.33 -5.40
C LYS A 34 -5.32 15.14 -5.12
N LEU A 35 -5.62 14.35 -6.15
CA LEU A 35 -6.42 13.14 -5.99
C LEU A 35 -5.67 12.12 -5.11
N THR A 36 -4.38 11.91 -5.36
CA THR A 36 -3.53 11.00 -4.57
C THR A 36 -3.56 11.37 -3.08
N ASN A 37 -3.32 12.63 -2.76
CA ASN A 37 -3.30 13.12 -1.38
C ASN A 37 -4.67 12.93 -0.72
N ALA A 38 -5.76 13.22 -1.43
CA ALA A 38 -7.11 13.05 -0.91
C ALA A 38 -7.50 11.58 -0.68
N ILE A 39 -6.91 10.64 -1.43
CA ILE A 39 -7.10 9.19 -1.22
C ILE A 39 -6.30 8.72 -0.01
N ILE A 40 -5.01 9.11 0.05
CA ILE A 40 -4.13 8.74 1.17
C ILE A 40 -4.69 9.26 2.48
N ASP A 41 -5.13 10.51 2.52
CA ASP A 41 -5.71 11.14 3.72
C ASP A 41 -6.89 10.32 4.26
N ARG A 42 -7.87 10.01 3.40
CA ARG A 42 -9.04 9.18 3.76
C ARG A 42 -8.67 7.77 4.20
N MET A 43 -7.67 7.17 3.56
CA MET A 43 -7.24 5.80 3.89
C MET A 43 -6.47 5.76 5.21
N VAL A 44 -5.60 6.73 5.47
CA VAL A 44 -4.76 6.79 6.67
C VAL A 44 -5.58 7.18 7.90
N HIS A 45 -6.60 8.03 7.75
CA HIS A 45 -7.42 8.53 8.87
C HIS A 45 -7.98 7.43 9.79
N HIS A 46 -8.30 6.24 9.25
CA HIS A 46 -8.83 5.11 10.01
C HIS A 46 -8.07 3.79 9.80
N SER A 47 -6.79 3.82 9.40
CA SER A 47 -6.02 2.59 9.15
C SER A 47 -4.89 2.34 10.15
N HIS A 48 -4.47 1.08 10.20
CA HIS A 48 -3.26 0.66 10.89
C HIS A 48 -2.16 0.43 9.85
N LEU A 49 -1.09 1.23 9.92
CA LEU A 49 0.07 1.06 9.05
C LEU A 49 1.00 -0.01 9.62
N LEU A 50 1.17 -1.11 8.89
CA LEU A 50 2.15 -2.15 9.22
C LEU A 50 3.35 -2.00 8.28
N VAL A 51 4.50 -1.63 8.84
CA VAL A 51 5.74 -1.45 8.08
C VAL A 51 6.59 -2.72 8.19
N PHE A 52 6.90 -3.32 7.04
CA PHE A 52 7.70 -4.54 6.95
C PHE A 52 9.13 -4.20 6.49
N ASN A 53 10.07 -4.08 7.44
CA ASN A 53 11.49 -3.78 7.17
C ASN A 53 12.40 -5.02 7.26
N GLY A 54 11.82 -6.22 7.31
CA GLY A 54 12.57 -7.47 7.45
C GLY A 54 13.21 -7.95 6.14
N PRO A 55 14.15 -8.91 6.21
CA PRO A 55 14.72 -9.54 5.02
C PRO A 55 13.62 -10.24 4.21
N SER A 56 13.84 -10.34 2.89
CA SER A 56 12.92 -11.08 2.03
C SER A 56 12.90 -12.55 2.42
N PHE A 57 11.73 -13.04 2.86
CA PHE A 57 11.51 -14.44 3.18
C PHE A 57 11.93 -15.37 2.02
N ARG A 58 11.68 -14.94 0.77
CA ARG A 58 12.07 -15.69 -0.44
C ARG A 58 13.57 -15.85 -0.59
N ILE A 59 14.36 -14.83 -0.21
CA ILE A 59 15.83 -14.88 -0.27
C ILE A 59 16.36 -15.76 0.85
N GLU A 60 15.77 -15.66 2.04
CA GLU A 60 16.19 -16.44 3.21
C GLU A 60 16.00 -17.94 3.01
N HIS A 61 14.90 -18.34 2.37
CA HIS A 61 14.55 -19.75 2.12
C HIS A 61 14.84 -20.18 0.67
N SER A 62 15.60 -19.39 -0.07
CA SER A 62 16.06 -19.74 -1.41
C SER A 62 17.10 -20.86 -1.32
N LEU A 63 16.97 -21.88 -2.17
CA LEU A 63 17.98 -22.94 -2.31
C LEU A 63 19.36 -22.39 -2.72
N MET A 64 19.44 -21.17 -3.25
CA MET A 64 20.70 -20.49 -3.58
C MET A 64 21.52 -20.07 -2.34
N LYS A 65 20.94 -20.13 -1.13
CA LYS A 65 21.70 -19.89 0.12
C LYS A 65 22.44 -21.11 0.64
N THR A 66 22.25 -22.28 0.02
CA THR A 66 22.97 -23.50 0.42
C THR A 66 24.20 -23.68 -0.46
N ASN A 67 25.34 -23.22 0.07
CA ASN A 67 26.73 -23.33 -0.40
C ASN A 67 27.20 -22.34 -1.47
#